data_AF-A0A4S2LH21-F1
#
_entry.id   AF-A0A4S2LH21-F1
#
_cell.length_a   1.000
_cell.length_b   1.000
_cell.length_c   1.000
_cell.angle_alpha   90.00
_cell.angle_beta   90.00
_cell.angle_gamma   90.00
#
_symmetry.space_group_name_H-M   'P 1'
#
loop_
_entity.id
_entity.type
_entity.pdbx_description
1 polymer ?
#
loop_
_entity_poly.entity_id
_entity_poly.type
_entity_poly.pdbx_seq_one_letter_code
_entity_poly.pdbx_strand_id
1 'polypeptide(L)'
;MVTNLRMQLLLLLLSAILVKECNAELRRARVLHRISGVKGDLTEKQACLQLSLQAPKFWAGGLFLNCELKNYINGLGDFVLYVDANQLKAKYGNTDEHGFSWLVTRRLNNDTGDCTTASDASSRSYYSDTHGIWITGPLTPKFCEDIQGRQYNYFTVKKCTFYSKQPSKINKEPIGTYQLKLDNIADRFKVQMLLEQVNGRRPRCRYNALSITYFH
;
A
#
# COMPACT_ATOMS: atom_id res chain seq x y z
N MET A 1 8.58 -35.12 35.66
CA MET A 1 8.86 -35.17 34.21
C MET A 1 7.94 -34.21 33.44
N VAL A 2 8.12 -32.88 33.53
CA VAL A 2 7.28 -31.89 32.80
C VAL A 2 8.13 -30.80 32.11
N THR A 3 9.42 -30.72 32.43
CA THR A 3 10.35 -29.70 31.94
C THR A 3 10.80 -29.88 30.49
N ASN A 4 10.73 -31.11 29.95
CA ASN A 4 11.29 -31.41 28.62
C ASN A 4 10.36 -30.99 27.46
N LEU A 5 9.03 -31.09 27.66
CA LEU A 5 8.06 -30.79 26.61
C LEU A 5 7.97 -29.29 26.29
N ARG A 6 8.04 -28.43 27.32
CA ARG A 6 8.01 -26.96 27.14
C ARG A 6 9.25 -26.44 26.40
N MET A 7 10.42 -26.99 26.70
CA MET A 7 11.67 -26.59 26.06
C MET A 7 11.71 -27.02 24.60
N GLN A 8 11.28 -28.25 24.28
CA GLN A 8 11.13 -28.72 22.90
C GLN A 8 10.12 -27.89 22.11
N LEU A 9 8.98 -27.52 22.71
CA LEU A 9 8.00 -26.65 22.07
C LEU A 9 8.58 -25.25 21.78
N LEU A 10 9.36 -24.70 22.71
CA LEU A 10 10.03 -23.42 22.54
C LEU A 10 11.06 -23.46 21.40
N LEU A 11 11.87 -24.52 21.33
CA LEU A 11 12.85 -24.76 20.27
C LEU A 11 12.19 -24.96 18.89
N LEU A 12 11.06 -25.67 18.83
CA LEU A 12 10.27 -25.83 17.62
C LEU A 12 9.64 -24.51 17.15
N LEU A 13 9.15 -23.68 18.09
CA LEU A 13 8.64 -22.34 17.79
C LEU A 13 9.76 -21.42 17.29
N LEU A 14 10.91 -21.39 17.96
CA LEU A 14 12.08 -20.61 17.56
C LEU A 14 12.60 -21.01 16.18
N SER A 15 12.73 -22.32 15.92
CA SER A 15 13.16 -22.83 14.61
C SER A 15 12.13 -22.53 13.51
N ALA A 16 10.82 -22.65 13.80
CA ALA A 16 9.79 -22.26 12.84
C ALA A 16 9.80 -20.75 12.53
N ILE A 17 10.06 -19.90 13.53
CA ILE A 17 10.22 -18.45 13.36
C ILE A 17 11.44 -18.15 12.47
N LEU A 18 12.60 -18.73 12.80
CA LEU A 18 13.85 -18.58 12.02
C LEU A 18 13.72 -19.08 10.58
N VAL A 19 13.07 -20.23 10.36
CA VAL A 19 12.84 -20.78 9.01
C VAL A 19 11.88 -19.92 8.19
N LYS A 20 10.88 -19.31 8.84
CA LYS A 20 9.96 -18.37 8.19
C LYS A 20 10.68 -17.08 7.77
N GLU A 21 11.54 -16.54 8.62
CA GLU A 21 12.37 -15.37 8.29
C GLU A 21 13.37 -15.65 7.16
N CYS A 22 13.92 -16.86 7.09
CA CYS A 22 14.93 -17.23 6.09
C CYS A 22 14.35 -17.54 4.67
N ASN A 23 13.03 -17.74 4.55
CA ASN A 23 12.35 -18.06 3.28
C ASN A 23 11.42 -16.94 2.78
N ALA A 24 11.44 -15.76 3.38
CA ALA A 24 10.62 -14.64 2.91
C ALA A 24 11.17 -14.09 1.57
N GLU A 25 10.33 -14.05 0.53
CA GLU A 25 10.62 -13.25 -0.66
C GLU A 25 10.36 -11.78 -0.29
N LEU A 26 11.44 -11.07 0.04
CA LEU A 26 11.37 -9.69 0.48
C LEU A 26 11.13 -8.75 -0.69
N ARG A 27 9.99 -8.07 -0.67
CA ARG A 27 9.68 -6.98 -1.62
C ARG A 27 9.57 -5.64 -0.90
N ARG A 28 10.05 -4.60 -1.57
CA ARG A 28 9.98 -3.22 -1.07
C ARG A 28 8.75 -2.50 -1.60
N ALA A 29 8.07 -1.78 -0.71
CA ALA A 29 7.00 -0.85 -1.06
C ALA A 29 7.37 0.54 -0.56
N ARG A 30 7.31 1.54 -1.43
CA ARG A 30 7.27 2.94 -1.01
C ARG A 30 5.86 3.27 -0.53
N VAL A 31 5.74 3.88 0.64
CA VAL A 31 4.45 4.09 1.28
C VAL A 31 4.34 5.52 1.77
N LEU A 32 3.32 6.23 1.30
CA LEU A 32 2.89 7.48 1.90
C LEU A 32 1.78 7.17 2.88
N HIS A 33 1.93 7.59 4.13
CA HIS A 33 0.94 7.34 5.18
C HIS A 33 0.67 8.59 6.00
N ARG A 34 -0.61 8.94 6.15
CA ARG A 34 -1.06 10.04 6.99
C ARG A 34 -1.13 9.60 8.44
N ILE A 35 -0.27 10.20 9.26
CA ILE A 35 -0.26 10.03 10.71
C ILE A 35 -1.12 11.13 11.33
N SER A 36 -2.28 10.75 11.84
CA SER A 36 -3.21 11.68 12.49
C SER A 36 -2.74 12.07 13.89
N GLY A 37 -2.99 13.32 14.29
CA GLY A 37 -2.83 13.76 15.69
C GLY A 37 -1.40 14.13 16.12
N VAL A 38 -0.43 14.14 15.19
CA VAL A 38 0.95 14.54 15.48
C VAL A 38 1.26 15.90 14.87
N LYS A 39 1.62 16.88 15.71
CA LYS A 39 1.89 18.27 15.30
C LYS A 39 3.38 18.63 15.17
N GLY A 40 4.30 17.72 15.51
CA GLY A 40 5.75 17.94 15.43
C GLY A 40 6.46 16.86 14.63
N ASP A 41 7.77 17.02 14.46
CA ASP A 41 8.61 16.03 13.79
C ASP A 41 8.62 14.70 14.55
N LEU A 42 8.68 13.61 13.80
CA LEU A 42 8.82 12.26 14.33
C LEU A 42 10.20 11.72 14.01
N THR A 43 10.83 11.10 15.00
CA THR A 43 11.96 10.21 14.71
C THR A 43 11.47 9.01 13.89
N GLU A 44 12.37 8.39 13.12
CA GLU A 44 12.05 7.16 12.37
C GLU A 44 11.40 6.09 13.27
N LYS A 45 11.97 5.84 14.45
CA LYS A 45 11.45 4.86 15.40
C LYS A 45 10.00 5.17 15.82
N GLN A 46 9.69 6.45 16.09
CA GLN A 46 8.33 6.85 16.45
C GLN A 46 7.38 6.71 15.25
N ALA A 47 7.79 7.14 14.06
CA ALA A 47 6.95 7.06 12.86
C ALA A 47 6.63 5.60 12.47
N CYS A 48 7.63 4.71 12.50
CA CYS A 48 7.43 3.30 12.23
C CYS A 48 6.60 2.59 13.32
N LEU A 49 6.71 3.02 14.58
CA LEU A 49 5.82 2.54 15.64
C LEU A 49 4.37 2.96 15.39
N GLN A 50 4.12 4.21 14.97
CA GLN A 50 2.75 4.66 14.64
C GLN A 50 2.18 3.85 13.47
N LEU A 51 2.99 3.61 12.43
CA LEU A 51 2.58 2.80 11.28
C LEU A 51 2.30 1.34 11.68
N SER A 52 3.04 0.78 12.66
CA SER A 52 2.80 -0.58 13.13
C SER A 52 1.52 -0.72 13.95
N LEU A 53 1.20 0.28 14.76
CA LEU A 53 -0.04 0.36 15.54
C LEU A 53 -1.30 0.48 14.68
N GLN A 54 -1.18 0.97 13.43
CA GLN A 54 -2.30 1.04 12.50
C GLN A 54 -2.80 -0.34 12.05
N ALA A 55 -1.89 -1.31 11.94
CA ALA A 55 -2.16 -2.61 11.32
C ALA A 55 -1.58 -3.79 12.12
N PRO A 56 -1.78 -3.87 13.45
CA PRO A 56 -0.97 -4.67 14.36
C PRO A 56 -0.99 -6.16 14.02
N LYS A 57 -2.12 -6.69 13.53
CA LYS A 57 -2.26 -8.09 13.12
C LYS A 57 -1.31 -8.49 11.98
N PHE A 58 -1.01 -7.57 11.07
CA PHE A 58 -0.13 -7.84 9.92
C PHE A 58 1.35 -7.72 10.27
N TRP A 59 1.69 -6.82 11.19
CA TRP A 59 3.03 -6.73 11.77
C TRP A 59 3.33 -7.95 12.64
N ALA A 60 2.45 -8.29 13.58
CA ALA A 60 2.61 -9.49 14.42
C ALA A 60 2.57 -10.79 13.61
N GLY A 61 1.82 -10.83 12.50
CA GLY A 61 1.79 -11.96 11.57
C GLY A 61 3.05 -12.10 10.69
N GLY A 62 3.95 -11.11 10.72
CA GLY A 62 5.16 -11.08 9.92
C GLY A 62 4.94 -10.79 8.44
N LEU A 63 3.80 -10.18 8.06
CA LEU A 63 3.61 -9.70 6.68
C LEU A 63 4.49 -8.47 6.42
N PHE A 64 4.52 -7.56 7.39
CA PHE A 64 5.39 -6.39 7.40
C PHE A 64 6.54 -6.66 8.34
N LEU A 65 7.77 -6.58 7.81
CA LEU A 65 8.96 -7.03 8.51
C LEU A 65 9.81 -5.87 9.01
N ASN A 66 9.88 -4.78 8.24
CA ASN A 66 10.62 -3.59 8.62
C ASN A 66 10.05 -2.32 7.97
N CYS A 67 10.38 -1.18 8.55
CA CYS A 67 9.98 0.15 8.14
C CYS A 67 11.15 1.12 8.27
N GLU A 68 11.33 1.97 7.25
CA GLU A 68 12.29 3.09 7.26
C GLU A 68 11.55 4.38 6.93
N LEU A 69 11.80 5.44 7.69
CA LEU A 69 11.24 6.76 7.41
C LEU A 69 12.25 7.54 6.58
N LYS A 70 11.85 7.94 5.37
CA LYS A 70 12.72 8.77 4.52
C LYS A 70 12.41 10.26 4.64
N ASN A 71 11.14 10.59 4.86
CA ASN A 71 10.72 11.96 5.01
C ASN A 71 9.43 12.03 5.81
N TYR A 72 9.20 13.14 6.52
CA TYR A 72 7.97 13.41 7.23
C TYR A 72 7.62 14.89 7.07
N ILE A 73 6.52 15.18 6.39
CA ILE A 73 6.10 16.55 6.09
C ILE A 73 4.59 16.65 6.29
N ASN A 74 4.14 17.63 7.08
CA ASN A 74 2.72 17.97 7.27
C ASN A 74 1.83 16.77 7.64
N GLY A 75 2.30 15.91 8.54
CA GLY A 75 1.56 14.72 8.97
C GLY A 75 1.58 13.56 7.97
N LEU A 76 2.36 13.66 6.88
CA LEU A 76 2.56 12.58 5.93
C LEU A 76 3.97 12.02 6.04
N GLY A 77 4.08 10.75 6.43
CA GLY A 77 5.32 10.01 6.42
C GLY A 77 5.53 9.30 5.09
N ASP A 78 6.74 9.39 4.56
CA ASP A 78 7.19 8.69 3.36
C ASP A 78 8.16 7.55 3.74
N PHE A 79 7.62 6.34 3.71
CA PHE A 79 8.24 5.14 4.23
C PHE A 79 8.77 4.24 3.12
N VAL A 80 9.78 3.44 3.46
CA VAL A 80 10.09 2.19 2.74
C VAL A 80 9.67 1.04 3.65
N LEU A 81 8.80 0.16 3.16
CA LEU A 81 8.37 -1.03 3.86
C LEU A 81 8.93 -2.28 3.22
N TYR A 82 9.30 -3.24 4.07
CA TYR A 82 9.72 -4.57 3.68
C TYR A 82 8.57 -5.54 3.93
N VAL A 83 8.09 -6.15 2.84
CA VAL A 83 6.89 -6.99 2.82
C VAL A 83 7.29 -8.41 2.46
N ASP A 84 6.79 -9.38 3.21
CA ASP A 84 6.88 -10.80 2.86
C ASP A 84 5.92 -11.10 1.70
N ALA A 85 6.46 -11.15 0.49
CA ALA A 85 5.68 -11.41 -0.72
C ALA A 85 5.18 -12.85 -0.81
N ASN A 86 5.85 -13.80 -0.15
CA ASN A 86 5.43 -15.20 -0.12
C ASN A 86 4.10 -15.36 0.61
N GLN A 87 3.88 -14.62 1.70
CA GLN A 87 2.58 -14.62 2.39
C GLN A 87 1.45 -14.06 1.52
N LEU A 88 1.70 -12.99 0.75
CA LEU A 88 0.71 -12.45 -0.18
C LEU A 88 0.44 -13.44 -1.32
N LYS A 89 1.48 -14.02 -1.91
CA LYS A 89 1.38 -14.99 -3.01
C LYS A 89 0.66 -16.27 -2.59
N ALA A 90 0.94 -16.79 -1.40
CA ALA A 90 0.26 -17.96 -0.86
C ALA A 90 -1.26 -17.75 -0.74
N LYS A 91 -1.69 -16.52 -0.40
CA LYS A 91 -3.09 -16.19 -0.18
C LYS A 91 -3.84 -15.72 -1.44
N TYR A 92 -3.17 -14.95 -2.30
CA TYR A 92 -3.80 -14.26 -3.43
C TYR A 92 -3.30 -14.73 -4.81
N GLY A 93 -2.30 -15.62 -4.83
CA GLY A 93 -1.58 -15.98 -6.06
C GLY A 93 -0.58 -14.90 -6.48
N ASN A 94 0.01 -15.09 -7.66
CA ASN A 94 0.88 -14.09 -8.26
C ASN A 94 0.07 -12.85 -8.65
N THR A 95 0.46 -11.68 -8.17
CA THR A 95 -0.08 -10.39 -8.57
C THR A 95 1.01 -9.57 -9.25
N ASP A 96 0.62 -8.69 -10.16
CA ASP A 96 1.54 -7.68 -10.68
C ASP A 96 1.86 -6.62 -9.61
N GLU A 97 2.65 -5.62 -9.99
CA GLU A 97 3.04 -4.51 -9.12
C GLU A 97 1.83 -3.71 -8.60
N HIS A 98 0.80 -3.51 -9.42
CA HIS A 98 -0.39 -2.76 -9.06
C HIS A 98 -1.25 -3.53 -8.04
N GLY A 99 -1.44 -4.82 -8.27
CA GLY A 99 -2.11 -5.72 -7.33
C GLY A 99 -1.35 -5.83 -6.00
N PHE A 100 -0.02 -5.94 -6.04
CA PHE A 100 0.83 -5.94 -4.85
C PHE A 100 0.67 -4.63 -4.07
N SER A 101 0.80 -3.47 -4.72
CA SER A 101 0.63 -2.17 -4.08
C SER A 101 -0.76 -2.01 -3.45
N TRP A 102 -1.81 -2.42 -4.16
CA TRP A 102 -3.18 -2.38 -3.64
C TRP A 102 -3.35 -3.27 -2.40
N LEU A 103 -2.79 -4.48 -2.40
CA LEU A 103 -2.79 -5.35 -1.23
C LEU A 103 -2.07 -4.70 -0.05
N VAL A 104 -0.85 -4.19 -0.25
CA VAL A 104 -0.08 -3.51 0.80
C VAL A 104 -0.87 -2.36 1.40
N THR A 105 -1.46 -1.49 0.56
CA THR A 105 -2.32 -0.39 1.01
C THR A 105 -3.46 -0.89 1.88
N ARG A 106 -4.20 -1.92 1.45
CA ARG A 106 -5.34 -2.43 2.24
C ARG A 106 -4.90 -3.02 3.58
N ARG A 107 -3.79 -3.74 3.61
CA ARG A 107 -3.25 -4.35 4.83
C ARG A 107 -2.75 -3.29 5.81
N LEU A 108 -2.08 -2.25 5.33
CA LEU A 108 -1.65 -1.12 6.17
C LEU A 108 -2.81 -0.32 6.75
N ASN A 109 -3.95 -0.26 6.05
CA ASN A 109 -5.17 0.33 6.59
C ASN A 109 -6.07 -0.69 7.33
N ASN A 110 -5.48 -1.83 7.76
CA ASN A 110 -6.13 -2.89 8.53
C ASN A 110 -7.39 -3.52 7.88
N ASP A 111 -7.55 -3.41 6.56
CA ASP A 111 -8.73 -3.79 5.74
C ASP A 111 -10.06 -3.09 6.04
N THR A 112 -10.19 -2.43 7.18
CA THR A 112 -11.44 -1.85 7.67
C THR A 112 -11.34 -0.36 7.98
N GLY A 113 -10.12 0.17 8.12
CA GLY A 113 -9.88 1.57 8.49
C GLY A 113 -10.13 2.56 7.36
N ASP A 114 -9.97 3.84 7.72
CA ASP A 114 -9.94 4.97 6.80
C ASP A 114 -8.72 4.89 5.87
N CYS A 115 -8.85 5.44 4.67
CA CYS A 115 -7.77 5.45 3.70
C CYS A 115 -6.78 6.57 3.97
N THR A 116 -5.73 6.23 4.71
CA THR A 116 -4.62 7.13 5.04
C THR A 116 -3.35 6.77 4.30
N THR A 117 -3.37 5.77 3.41
CA THR A 117 -2.16 5.22 2.80
C THR A 117 -2.25 5.15 1.28
N ALA A 118 -1.17 5.54 0.60
CA ALA A 118 -0.86 5.15 -0.78
C ALA A 118 0.40 4.29 -0.77
N SER A 119 0.42 3.25 -1.60
CA SER A 119 1.57 2.36 -1.70
C SER A 119 2.00 2.15 -3.15
N ASP A 120 3.30 1.98 -3.32
CA ASP A 120 3.94 1.88 -4.62
C ASP A 120 5.03 0.81 -4.57
N ALA A 121 4.95 -0.19 -5.44
CA ALA A 121 5.92 -1.27 -5.49
C ALA A 121 7.24 -0.75 -6.09
N SER A 122 8.35 -0.95 -5.38
CA SER A 122 9.66 -0.40 -5.81
C SER A 122 10.22 -1.05 -7.09
N SER A 123 9.64 -2.18 -7.52
CA SER A 123 10.05 -2.95 -8.71
C SER A 123 9.37 -2.54 -10.01
N ARG A 124 8.41 -1.60 -9.99
CA ARG A 124 7.68 -1.23 -11.22
C ARG A 124 8.52 -0.40 -12.18
N SER A 125 8.16 -0.47 -13.45
CA SER A 125 8.65 0.46 -14.47
C SER A 125 8.04 1.85 -14.29
N TYR A 126 8.83 2.87 -14.59
CA TYR A 126 8.44 4.27 -14.53
C TYR A 126 8.42 4.88 -15.92
N TYR A 127 7.50 5.82 -16.15
CA TYR A 127 7.38 6.52 -17.43
C TYR A 127 7.57 8.02 -17.22
N SER A 128 7.98 8.73 -18.27
CA SER A 128 8.22 10.18 -18.22
C SER A 128 6.96 11.05 -18.11
N ASP A 129 5.75 10.47 -18.14
CA ASP A 129 4.51 11.24 -18.02
C ASP A 129 4.28 11.69 -16.57
N THR A 130 4.71 12.92 -16.28
CA THR A 130 4.58 13.56 -14.96
C THR A 130 3.15 13.90 -14.58
N HIS A 131 2.19 13.82 -15.50
CA HIS A 131 0.76 14.08 -15.27
C HIS A 131 -0.05 12.79 -15.14
N GLY A 132 0.60 11.64 -15.30
CA GLY A 132 -0.02 10.34 -15.24
C GLY A 132 -0.11 9.78 -13.82
N ILE A 133 -1.21 9.12 -13.49
CA ILE A 133 -1.32 8.26 -12.31
C ILE A 133 -1.93 6.91 -12.67
N TRP A 134 -1.53 5.87 -11.94
CA TRP A 134 -2.21 4.59 -11.88
C TRP A 134 -3.13 4.58 -10.67
N ILE A 135 -4.37 4.15 -10.85
CA ILE A 135 -5.29 3.87 -9.75
C ILE A 135 -5.81 2.44 -9.84
N THR A 136 -5.72 1.71 -8.74
CA THR A 136 -6.11 0.29 -8.66
C THR A 136 -7.18 0.12 -7.61
N GLY A 137 -8.26 -0.59 -7.95
CA GLY A 137 -9.39 -0.82 -7.06
C GLY A 137 -10.49 -1.64 -7.73
N PRO A 138 -11.74 -1.62 -7.21
CA PRO A 138 -12.87 -2.34 -7.79
C PRO A 138 -13.00 -2.08 -9.30
N LEU A 139 -13.03 -3.16 -10.08
CA LEU A 139 -13.27 -3.11 -11.51
C LEU A 139 -14.76 -2.83 -11.73
N THR A 140 -15.07 -1.59 -12.10
CA THR A 140 -16.43 -1.17 -12.47
C THR A 140 -16.42 -0.55 -13.86
N PRO A 141 -17.42 -0.84 -14.72
CA PRO A 141 -17.50 -0.24 -16.05
C PRO A 141 -17.58 1.30 -16.01
N LYS A 142 -18.22 1.84 -14.97
CA LYS A 142 -18.47 3.29 -14.81
C LYS A 142 -17.32 4.07 -14.17
N PHE A 143 -16.26 3.41 -13.68
CA PHE A 143 -15.19 4.10 -12.97
C PHE A 143 -14.62 5.29 -13.75
N CYS A 144 -14.30 5.08 -15.04
CA CYS A 144 -13.76 6.15 -15.87
C CYS A 144 -14.79 7.23 -16.20
N GLU A 145 -16.05 6.86 -16.41
CA GLU A 145 -17.16 7.79 -16.65
C GLU A 145 -17.38 8.70 -15.44
N ASP A 146 -17.30 8.14 -14.22
CA ASP A 146 -17.54 8.85 -12.96
C ASP A 146 -16.41 9.83 -12.58
N ILE A 147 -15.18 9.56 -13.05
CA ILE A 147 -14.00 10.32 -12.65
C ILE A 147 -13.50 11.28 -13.72
N GLN A 148 -13.74 11.01 -15.00
CA GLN A 148 -13.28 11.86 -16.09
C GLN A 148 -13.99 13.23 -16.04
N GLY A 149 -13.23 14.30 -16.22
CA GLY A 149 -13.71 15.67 -16.09
C GLY A 149 -13.92 16.14 -14.64
N ARG A 150 -13.82 15.24 -13.66
CA ARG A 150 -14.01 15.60 -12.25
C ARG A 150 -12.86 16.44 -11.74
N GLN A 151 -13.21 17.48 -11.00
CA GLN A 151 -12.29 18.34 -10.27
C GLN A 151 -12.10 17.82 -8.85
N TYR A 152 -10.84 17.78 -8.44
CA TYR A 152 -10.34 17.47 -7.11
C TYR A 152 -9.44 18.62 -6.67
N ASN A 153 -9.07 18.63 -5.40
CA ASN A 153 -8.02 19.55 -4.94
C ASN A 153 -6.76 19.31 -5.78
N TYR A 154 -6.25 20.37 -6.39
CA TYR A 154 -5.07 20.42 -7.27
C TYR A 154 -5.21 19.78 -8.66
N PHE A 155 -6.32 19.10 -8.97
CA PHE A 155 -6.41 18.30 -10.20
C PHE A 155 -7.77 18.33 -10.87
N THR A 156 -7.74 18.30 -12.19
CA THR A 156 -8.83 17.84 -13.03
C THR A 156 -8.39 16.59 -13.76
N VAL A 157 -9.21 15.53 -13.72
CA VAL A 157 -8.92 14.31 -14.48
C VAL A 157 -9.29 14.54 -15.94
N LYS A 158 -8.29 14.69 -16.81
CA LYS A 158 -8.47 14.99 -18.24
C LYS A 158 -8.77 13.73 -19.06
N LYS A 159 -8.25 12.58 -18.65
CA LYS A 159 -8.49 11.30 -19.33
C LYS A 159 -8.47 10.16 -18.31
N CYS A 160 -9.34 9.18 -18.48
CA CYS A 160 -9.27 7.90 -17.79
C CYS A 160 -9.31 6.76 -18.80
N THR A 161 -8.42 5.78 -18.63
CA THR A 161 -8.43 4.57 -19.46
C THR A 161 -8.25 3.34 -18.59
N PHE A 162 -9.04 2.31 -18.84
CA PHE A 162 -8.78 0.98 -18.29
C PHE A 162 -7.42 0.47 -18.80
N TYR A 163 -6.65 -0.15 -17.91
CA TYR A 163 -5.32 -0.64 -18.23
C TYR A 163 -5.22 -2.15 -18.10
N SER A 164 -5.52 -2.68 -16.93
CA SER A 164 -5.40 -4.12 -16.70
C SER A 164 -6.41 -4.62 -15.66
N LYS A 165 -6.74 -5.91 -15.75
CA LYS A 165 -7.52 -6.62 -14.76
C LYS A 165 -6.58 -7.43 -13.88
N GLN A 166 -6.81 -7.38 -12.57
CA GLN A 166 -6.05 -8.16 -11.60
C GLN A 166 -6.60 -9.60 -11.50
N PRO A 167 -5.77 -10.57 -11.07
CA PRO A 167 -6.20 -11.95 -10.87
C PRO A 167 -7.42 -12.05 -9.93
N SER A 168 -8.36 -12.93 -10.24
CA SER A 168 -9.63 -13.07 -9.50
C SER A 168 -9.44 -13.46 -8.03
N LYS A 169 -8.31 -14.07 -7.67
CA LYS A 169 -8.00 -14.50 -6.29
C LYS A 169 -7.64 -13.34 -5.35
N ILE A 170 -7.35 -12.14 -5.88
CA ILE A 170 -6.88 -11.02 -5.06
C ILE A 170 -7.95 -10.47 -4.11
N ASN A 171 -9.22 -10.60 -4.47
CA ASN A 171 -10.36 -10.14 -3.70
C ASN A 171 -11.65 -10.81 -4.20
N LYS A 172 -12.70 -10.82 -3.38
CA LYS A 172 -14.01 -11.35 -3.81
C LYS A 172 -14.62 -10.53 -4.95
N GLU A 173 -14.44 -9.22 -4.93
CA GLU A 173 -14.81 -8.32 -6.03
C GLU A 173 -13.65 -8.24 -7.04
N PRO A 174 -13.92 -8.29 -8.37
CA PRO A 174 -12.90 -8.07 -9.39
C PRO A 174 -12.18 -6.74 -9.18
N ILE A 175 -10.85 -6.75 -9.31
CA ILE A 175 -9.99 -5.57 -9.19
C ILE A 175 -9.40 -5.22 -10.55
N GLY A 176 -9.30 -3.93 -10.85
CA GLY A 176 -8.72 -3.40 -12.07
C GLY A 176 -7.82 -2.21 -11.79
N THR A 177 -6.92 -1.96 -12.74
CA THR A 177 -6.03 -0.81 -12.76
C THR A 177 -6.43 0.10 -13.91
N TYR A 178 -6.45 1.40 -13.65
CA TYR A 178 -6.82 2.45 -14.57
C TYR A 178 -5.70 3.48 -14.64
N GLN A 179 -5.43 3.98 -15.84
CA GLN A 179 -4.57 5.15 -16.05
C GLN A 179 -5.42 6.40 -15.99
N LEU A 180 -5.02 7.38 -15.18
CA LEU A 180 -5.57 8.74 -15.26
C LEU A 180 -4.50 9.68 -15.79
N LYS A 181 -4.92 10.62 -16.63
CA LYS A 181 -4.13 11.79 -17.01
C LYS A 181 -4.72 13.01 -16.34
N LEU A 182 -3.89 13.72 -15.59
CA LEU A 182 -4.26 14.93 -14.86
C LEU A 182 -3.87 16.18 -15.66
N ASP A 183 -4.39 17.33 -15.27
CA ASP A 183 -4.04 18.63 -15.82
C ASP A 183 -2.79 19.25 -15.20
N ASN A 184 -2.41 18.79 -14.01
CA ASN A 184 -1.21 19.21 -13.29
C ASN A 184 -0.29 18.03 -13.00
N ILE A 185 0.97 18.33 -12.65
CA ILE A 185 1.98 17.33 -12.26
C ILE A 185 1.49 16.53 -11.05
N ALA A 186 1.52 15.21 -11.20
CA ALA A 186 1.12 14.22 -10.23
C ALA A 186 2.29 13.83 -9.31
N ASP A 187 2.75 14.75 -8.46
CA ASP A 187 3.74 14.41 -7.43
C ASP A 187 3.15 13.49 -6.35
N ARG A 188 4.04 12.78 -5.66
CA ARG A 188 3.68 11.77 -4.66
C ARG A 188 2.74 12.29 -3.57
N PHE A 189 3.00 13.47 -3.02
CA PHE A 189 2.16 14.08 -1.98
C PHE A 189 0.77 14.40 -2.51
N LYS A 190 0.71 15.00 -3.69
CA LYS A 190 -0.54 15.30 -4.38
C LYS A 190 -1.35 14.06 -4.74
N VAL A 191 -0.69 12.97 -5.16
CA VAL A 191 -1.35 11.68 -5.43
C VAL A 191 -2.01 11.13 -4.17
N GLN A 192 -1.37 11.22 -3.01
CA GLN A 192 -1.97 10.84 -1.73
C GLN A 192 -3.24 11.67 -1.44
N MET A 193 -3.21 12.99 -1.67
CA MET A 193 -4.38 13.84 -1.46
C MET A 193 -5.53 13.53 -2.43
N LEU A 194 -5.22 13.19 -3.68
CA LEU A 194 -6.21 12.72 -4.63
C LEU A 194 -6.81 11.39 -4.17
N LEU A 195 -5.99 10.45 -3.70
CA LEU A 195 -6.42 9.15 -3.21
C LEU A 195 -7.40 9.27 -2.03
N GLU A 196 -7.12 10.18 -1.09
CA GLU A 196 -8.00 10.47 0.05
C GLU A 196 -9.38 10.97 -0.42
N GLN A 197 -9.43 11.81 -1.46
CA GLN A 197 -10.67 12.30 -2.04
C GLN A 197 -11.43 11.22 -2.82
N VAL A 198 -10.74 10.39 -3.60
CA VAL A 198 -11.34 9.28 -4.36
C VAL A 198 -11.94 8.23 -3.43
N ASN A 199 -11.26 7.90 -2.33
CA ASN A 199 -11.81 7.00 -1.32
C ASN A 199 -12.90 7.66 -0.46
N GLY A 200 -12.97 8.99 -0.41
CA GLY A 200 -14.10 9.74 0.14
C GLY A 200 -14.41 9.44 1.61
N ARG A 201 -13.36 9.20 2.43
CA ARG A 201 -13.47 8.71 3.83
C ARG A 201 -14.32 7.45 4.01
N ARG A 202 -14.52 6.68 2.93
CA ARG A 202 -15.23 5.39 3.03
C ARG A 202 -14.28 4.36 3.64
N PRO A 203 -14.80 3.44 4.46
CA PRO A 203 -13.98 2.41 5.07
C PRO A 203 -13.40 1.47 4.02
N ARG A 204 -12.36 0.73 4.40
CA ARG A 204 -11.74 -0.39 3.65
C ARG A 204 -10.77 -0.03 2.52
N CYS A 205 -10.51 1.25 2.29
CA CYS A 205 -9.47 1.71 1.36
C CYS A 205 -9.58 1.05 -0.02
N ARG A 206 -10.69 1.32 -0.70
CA ARG A 206 -11.04 0.58 -1.92
C ARG A 206 -10.03 0.81 -3.04
N TYR A 207 -9.47 2.00 -3.11
CA TYR A 207 -8.50 2.37 -4.13
C TYR A 207 -7.12 2.59 -3.53
N ASN A 208 -6.09 2.28 -4.32
CA ASN A 208 -4.71 2.73 -4.16
C ASN A 208 -4.30 3.52 -5.41
N ALA A 209 -3.47 4.55 -5.26
CA ALA A 209 -2.96 5.34 -6.38
C ALA A 209 -1.45 5.56 -6.28
N LEU A 210 -0.81 5.66 -7.44
CA LEU A 210 0.63 5.88 -7.59
C LEU A 210 0.91 6.69 -8.86
N SER A 211 1.83 7.65 -8.76
CA SER A 211 2.24 8.46 -9.93
C SER A 211 2.94 7.59 -10.97
N ILE A 212 2.73 7.81 -12.25
CA ILE A 212 3.38 7.02 -13.30
C ILE A 212 4.89 7.31 -13.37
N THR A 213 5.31 8.52 -12.98
CA THR A 213 6.72 8.95 -13.04
C THR A 213 7.54 8.52 -11.82
N TYR A 214 8.86 8.42 -12.03
CA TYR A 214 9.81 8.20 -10.94
C TYR A 214 10.09 9.53 -10.26
N PHE A 215 9.83 9.60 -8.96
CA PHE A 215 10.34 10.69 -8.14
C PHE A 215 11.54 10.15 -7.37
N HIS A 216 12.72 10.68 -7.73
CA HIS A 216 13.96 10.51 -6.96
C HIS A 216 13.78 11.07 -5.55
#